data_AF-A0A7J5VRK6-F1
#
_entry.id   AF-A0A7J5VRK6-F1
#
_cell.length_a   1.000
_cell.length_b   1.000
_cell.length_c   1.000
_cell.angle_alpha   90.00
_cell.angle_beta   90.00
_cell.angle_gamma   90.00
#
_symmetry.space_group_name_H-M   'P 1'
#
loop_
_entity.id
_entity.type
_entity.pdbx_description
1 polymer ?
#
loop_
_entity_poly.entity_id
_entity_poly.type
_entity_poly.pdbx_seq_one_letter_code
_entity_poly.pdbx_strand_id
1 'polypeptide(L)' 'MPTIVTVFAPYPFVIGEKIHISQGPRHGDWMVVGMDERKITLRCPLSGKEYSWDRFCYMMEKNEQAWPAADKD' A
#
# COMPACT_ATOMS: atom_id res chain seq x y z
N MET A 1 34.06 -6.77 -14.91
CA MET A 1 33.37 -7.62 -13.91
C MET A 1 31.95 -7.08 -13.77
N PRO A 2 30.91 -7.92 -13.72
CA PRO A 2 29.56 -7.43 -13.48
C PRO A 2 29.47 -6.81 -12.07
N THR A 3 28.85 -5.64 -11.98
CA THR A 3 28.63 -4.89 -10.73
C THR A 3 27.32 -5.33 -10.10
N ILE A 4 27.31 -5.55 -8.78
CA ILE A 4 26.08 -5.79 -8.04
C ILE A 4 25.31 -4.47 -7.94
N VAL A 5 24.09 -4.45 -8.46
CA VAL A 5 23.21 -3.28 -8.42
C VAL A 5 21.92 -3.63 -7.70
N THR A 6 21.48 -2.73 -6.82
CA THR A 6 20.18 -2.83 -6.16
C THR A 6 19.16 -2.09 -7.00
N VAL A 7 18.14 -2.81 -7.48
CA VAL A 7 17.07 -2.25 -8.31
C VAL A 7 15.81 -2.11 -7.47
N PHE A 8 15.23 -0.91 -7.51
CA PHE A 8 14.00 -0.59 -6.81
C PHE A 8 12.90 -0.34 -7.84
N ALA A 9 11.75 -0.97 -7.63
CA ALA A 9 10.54 -0.72 -8.40
C ALA A 9 9.39 -0.48 -7.42
N PRO A 10 8.42 0.39 -7.76
CA PRO A 10 7.19 0.49 -6.99
C PRO A 10 6.49 -0.86 -6.91
N TYR A 11 5.82 -1.13 -5.80
CA TYR A 11 4.99 -2.31 -5.69
C TYR A 11 3.89 -2.33 -6.79
N PRO A 12 3.68 -3.48 -7.47
CA PRO A 12 2.66 -3.62 -8.50
C PRO A 12 1.28 -3.84 -7.85
N PHE A 13 0.73 -2.81 -7.24
CA PHE A 13 -0.61 -2.85 -6.65
C PHE A 13 -1.67 -3.31 -7.65
N VAL A 14 -2.69 -3.99 -7.11
CA VAL A 14 -3.86 -4.43 -7.89
C VAL A 14 -5.11 -3.73 -7.35
N ILE A 15 -6.00 -3.25 -8.23
CA ILE A 15 -7.29 -2.70 -7.81
C ILE A 15 -8.09 -3.80 -7.08
N GLY A 16 -8.64 -3.47 -5.92
CA GLY A 16 -9.31 -4.40 -5.01
C GLY A 16 -8.39 -5.04 -3.98
N GLU A 17 -7.09 -4.75 -4.01
CA GLU A 17 -6.14 -5.26 -3.02
C GLU A 17 -6.32 -4.59 -1.66
N LYS A 18 -6.30 -5.41 -0.61
CA LYS A 18 -6.28 -4.98 0.79
C LYS A 18 -4.84 -4.88 1.24
N ILE A 19 -4.41 -3.69 1.64
CA ILE A 19 -3.04 -3.44 2.07
C ILE A 19 -3.01 -2.86 3.48
N HIS A 20 -1.91 -3.11 4.17
CA HIS A 20 -1.56 -2.48 5.44
C HIS A 20 -0.23 -1.75 5.26
N ILE A 21 -0.21 -0.46 5.56
CA ILE A 21 1.00 0.36 5.53
C ILE A 21 1.53 0.44 6.96
N SER A 22 2.68 -0.17 7.22
CA SER A 22 3.21 -0.36 8.57
C SER A 22 3.96 0.86 9.14
N GLN A 23 4.30 1.87 8.33
CA GLN A 23 5.04 3.05 8.77
C GLN A 23 4.69 4.30 7.97
N GLY A 24 4.99 5.46 8.57
CA GLY A 24 4.87 6.77 7.94
C GLY A 24 3.47 7.40 8.02
N PRO A 25 3.26 8.56 7.38
CA PRO A 25 2.04 9.36 7.54
C PRO A 25 0.78 8.72 6.96
N ARG A 26 0.93 7.61 6.23
CA ARG A 26 -0.16 6.84 5.61
C ARG A 26 -0.37 5.50 6.32
N HIS A 27 0.19 5.35 7.52
CA HIS A 27 0.06 4.14 8.33
C HIS A 27 -1.40 3.72 8.48
N GLY A 28 -1.64 2.42 8.39
CA GLY A 28 -2.95 1.81 8.56
C GLY A 28 -3.43 1.04 7.33
N ASP A 29 -4.70 0.70 7.37
CA ASP A 29 -5.35 -0.19 6.40
C ASP A 29 -5.99 0.57 5.24
N TRP A 30 -5.78 0.07 4.02
CA TRP A 30 -6.28 0.70 2.80
C TRP A 30 -6.75 -0.32 1.77
N MET A 31 -7.82 0.02 1.05
CA MET A 31 -8.23 -0.67 -0.17
C MET A 31 -7.65 0.08 -1.36
N VAL A 32 -7.00 -0.63 -2.29
CA VAL A 32 -6.61 -0.05 -3.57
C VAL A 32 -7.85 0.10 -4.45
N VAL A 33 -8.23 1.32 -4.80
CA VAL A 33 -9.45 1.60 -5.58
C VAL A 33 -9.17 2.20 -6.94
N GLY A 34 -7.96 2.70 -7.18
CA GLY A 34 -7.54 3.24 -8.47
C GLY A 34 -6.03 3.32 -8.58
N MET A 35 -5.51 3.28 -9.81
CA MET A 35 -4.09 3.45 -10.07
C MET A 35 -3.88 3.97 -11.49
N ASP A 36 -2.93 4.88 -11.65
CA ASP A 36 -2.37 5.27 -12.94
C ASP A 36 -0.84 5.07 -12.92
N GLU A 37 -0.14 5.58 -13.94
CA GLU A 37 1.31 5.44 -14.03
C GLU A 37 2.07 6.05 -12.83
N ARG A 38 1.53 7.12 -12.24
CA ARG A 38 2.21 7.91 -11.20
C ARG A 38 1.51 7.88 -9.86
N LYS A 39 0.20 7.64 -9.81
CA LYS A 39 -0.62 7.76 -8.61
C LYS A 39 -1.30 6.44 -8.26
N ILE A 40 -1.54 6.25 -6.98
CA ILE A 40 -2.44 5.24 -6.41
C ILE A 40 -3.53 5.92 -5.61
N THR A 41 -4.77 5.48 -5.79
CA THR A 41 -5.92 5.90 -5.01
C THR A 41 -6.26 4.83 -4.00
N LEU A 42 -6.25 5.22 -2.73
CA LEU A 42 -6.49 4.36 -1.58
C LEU A 42 -7.74 4.82 -0.85
N ARG A 43 -8.58 3.86 -0.47
CA ARG A 43 -9.79 4.08 0.32
C ARG A 43 -9.63 3.54 1.72
N CYS A 44 -9.86 4.38 2.72
CA CYS A 44 -9.91 3.96 4.12
C CYS A 44 -11.11 3.04 4.34
N PRO A 45 -10.95 1.80 4.87
CA PRO A 45 -12.06 0.88 5.08
C PRO A 45 -13.04 1.34 6.16
N LEU A 46 -12.58 2.15 7.12
CA LEU A 46 -13.40 2.61 8.24
C LEU A 46 -14.24 3.83 7.87
N SER A 47 -13.62 4.84 7.25
CA SER A 47 -14.29 6.12 6.94
C SER A 47 -14.83 6.21 5.52
N GLY A 48 -14.43 5.31 4.62
CA GLY A 48 -14.76 5.36 3.20
C GLY A 48 -14.07 6.49 2.42
N LYS A 49 -13.29 7.35 3.07
CA LYS A 49 -12.58 8.45 2.42
C LYS A 49 -11.52 7.93 1.46
N GLU A 50 -11.39 8.60 0.32
CA GLU A 50 -10.42 8.27 -0.73
C GLU A 50 -9.35 9.34 -0.84
N TYR A 51 -8.12 8.90 -1.09
CA TYR A 51 -6.96 9.77 -1.25
C TYR A 51 -6.07 9.24 -2.37
N SER A 52 -5.57 10.15 -3.20
CA SER A 52 -4.63 9.85 -4.28
C SER A 52 -3.23 10.33 -3.94
N TRP A 53 -2.24 9.45 -4.05
CA TRP A 53 -0.84 9.71 -3.71
C TRP A 53 0.09 9.24 -4.81
N ASP A 54 1.30 9.84 -4.92
CA ASP A 54 2.36 9.28 -5.78
C ASP A 54 2.64 7.84 -5.39
N ARG A 55 2.76 6.95 -6.39
CA ARG A 55 3.06 5.54 -6.19
C ARG A 55 4.28 5.42 -5.29
N PHE A 56 4.04 4.78 -4.17
CA PHE A 56 4.97 4.60 -3.08
C PHE A 56 4.70 3.22 -2.54
N CYS A 57 5.76 2.48 -2.23
CA CYS A 57 5.85 1.26 -1.43
C CYS A 57 6.84 0.29 -2.07
N TYR A 58 7.76 -0.17 -1.25
CA TYR A 58 8.48 -1.41 -1.44
C TYR A 58 7.77 -2.46 -0.59
N MET A 59 7.41 -3.60 -1.17
CA MET A 59 6.78 -4.69 -0.43
C MET A 59 7.80 -5.34 0.47
N MET A 60 7.53 -5.35 1.77
CA MET A 60 8.40 -5.92 2.79
C MET A 60 8.14 -7.43 2.96
N GLU A 61 6.88 -7.84 3.08
CA GLU A 61 6.46 -9.22 3.28
C GLU A 61 4.95 -9.40 2.98
N LYS A 62 4.47 -10.64 2.80
CA LYS A 62 3.05 -11.00 2.68
C LYS A 62 2.67 -11.98 3.78
N ASN A 63 1.68 -11.64 4.60
CA ASN A 63 1.22 -12.44 5.73
C ASN A 63 -0.32 -12.50 5.77
N GLU A 64 -0.89 -13.53 6.41
CA GLU A 64 -2.32 -13.61 6.71
C GLU A 64 -2.64 -12.85 7.99
N GLN A 65 -3.55 -11.87 7.92
CA GLN A 65 -3.97 -11.07 9.09
C GLN A 65 -5.43 -10.62 8.96
N ALA A 66 -6.03 -10.22 10.09
CA ALA A 66 -7.32 -9.53 10.07
C ALA A 66 -7.20 -8.18 9.36
N TRP A 67 -8.20 -7.84 8.55
CA TRP A 67 -8.23 -6.58 7.80
C TRP A 67 -9.66 -6.03 7.71
N PRO A 68 -9.94 -4.80 8.20
CA PRO A 68 -9.02 -3.95 8.94
C PRO A 68 -8.56 -4.61 10.25
N ALA A 69 -7.35 -4.26 10.70
CA ALA A 69 -6.90 -4.66 12.02
C ALA A 69 -7.91 -4.13 13.04
N ALA A 70 -8.32 -4.97 13.99
CA ALA A 70 -9.22 -4.52 15.04
C ALA A 70 -8.61 -3.32 15.75
N ASP A 71 -9.39 -2.23 15.91
CA ASP A 71 -8.98 -1.10 16.74
C ASP A 71 -8.64 -1.66 18.13
N LYS A 72 -7.38 -1.50 18.54
CA LYS A 72 -7.03 -1.61 19.96
C LYS A 72 -7.29 -0.23 20.54
N ASP A 73 -8.36 -0.14 21.34
CA ASP A 73 -8.63 0.99 22.25
C ASP A 73 -7.36 1.43 22.99
#